data_AF-A0AA37BEJ4-F1
#
_entry.id   AF-A0AA37BEJ4-F1
#
_cell.length_a   1.000
_cell.length_b   1.000
_cell.length_c   1.000
_cell.angle_alpha   90.00
_cell.angle_beta   90.00
_cell.angle_gamma   90.00
#
_symmetry.space_group_name_H-M   'P 1'
#
loop_
_entity.id
_entity.type
_entity.pdbx_description
1 polymer ?
#
loop_
_entity_poly.entity_id
_entity_poly.type
_entity_poly.pdbx_seq_one_letter_code
_entity_poly.pdbx_strand_id
1 'polypeptide(L)'
;MSNLLGGNPAEMQQMATQFDRRATQVEEIMAALNAEAAKVGTAWTGPGSGKFADAWQNYRTAFQAMARELHEASKMINTYRSNIESATQ
;
A
#
# COMPACT_ATOMS: atom_id res chain seq x y z
N MET A 1 -1.00 33.68 12.53
CA MET A 1 -0.61 33.45 11.12
C MET A 1 0.63 32.56 11.10
N SER A 2 0.50 31.28 11.45
CA SER A 2 1.63 30.34 11.54
C SER A 2 1.62 29.26 10.44
N ASN A 3 0.78 29.45 9.42
CA ASN A 3 0.57 28.52 8.31
C ASN A 3 1.65 28.58 7.20
N LEU A 4 2.74 29.34 7.38
CA LEU A 4 3.64 29.71 6.27
C LEU A 4 5.05 29.09 6.34
N LEU A 5 5.30 28.15 7.26
CA LEU A 5 6.58 27.45 7.40
C LEU A 5 6.50 25.97 6.96
N GLY A 6 5.76 25.67 5.89
CA GLY A 6 5.91 24.40 5.15
C GLY A 6 4.89 23.28 5.42
N GLY A 7 3.95 23.41 6.37
CA GLY A 7 2.85 22.43 6.60
C GLY A 7 2.41 22.34 8.06
N ASN A 8 1.35 21.57 8.35
CA ASN A 8 0.92 21.24 9.71
C ASN A 8 1.47 19.83 10.09
N PRO A 9 2.48 19.73 10.98
CA PRO A 9 3.10 18.44 11.32
C PRO A 9 2.13 17.39 11.86
N ALA A 10 1.09 17.80 12.59
CA ALA A 10 0.10 16.89 13.16
C ALA A 10 -0.79 16.28 12.05
N GLU A 11 -1.24 17.09 11.10
CA GLU A 11 -1.98 16.62 9.93
C GLU A 11 -1.12 15.72 9.03
N MET A 12 0.16 16.06 8.85
CA MET A 12 1.11 15.24 8.09
C MET A 12 1.34 13.87 8.75
N GLN A 13 1.49 13.83 10.08
CA GLN A 13 1.58 12.57 10.80
C GLN A 13 0.31 11.73 10.59
N GLN A 14 -0.87 12.34 10.71
CA GLN A 14 -2.13 11.64 10.46
C GLN A 14 -2.20 11.10 9.02
N MET A 15 -1.77 11.88 8.04
CA MET A 15 -1.72 11.46 6.63
C MET A 15 -0.79 10.25 6.47
N ALA A 16 0.45 10.31 6.95
CA ALA A 16 1.40 9.20 6.88
C ALA A 16 0.84 7.91 7.51
N THR A 17 0.26 8.01 8.71
CA THR A 17 -0.39 6.88 9.39
C THR A 17 -1.49 6.25 8.55
N GLN A 18 -2.29 7.06 7.85
CA GLN A 18 -3.36 6.54 7.01
C GLN A 18 -2.82 5.83 5.77
N PHE A 19 -1.80 6.36 5.11
CA PHE A 19 -1.15 5.70 3.97
C PHE A 19 -0.55 4.34 4.35
N ASP A 20 0.20 4.31 5.46
CA ASP A 20 0.81 3.08 6.01
C ASP A 20 -0.25 2.02 6.36
N ARG A 21 -1.33 2.44 7.04
CA ARG A 21 -2.45 1.56 7.36
C ARG A 21 -3.11 0.99 6.12
N ARG A 22 -3.34 1.81 5.08
CA ARG A 22 -3.93 1.32 3.83
C ARG A 22 -2.99 0.38 3.07
N ALA A 23 -1.68 0.62 3.12
CA ALA A 23 -0.69 -0.28 2.54
C ALA A 23 -0.76 -1.68 3.18
N THR A 24 -0.76 -1.73 4.52
CA THR A 24 -0.91 -2.97 5.28
C THR A 24 -2.22 -3.71 4.94
N GLN A 25 -3.33 -2.97 4.83
CA GLN A 25 -4.62 -3.58 4.45
C GLN A 25 -4.60 -4.18 3.04
N VAL A 26 -3.89 -3.56 2.08
CA VAL A 26 -3.72 -4.15 0.74
C VAL A 26 -2.92 -5.45 0.82
N GLU A 27 -1.89 -5.52 1.65
CA GLU A 27 -1.09 -6.73 1.86
C GLU A 27 -1.91 -7.87 2.49
N GLU A 28 -2.73 -7.57 3.49
CA GLU A 28 -3.64 -8.52 4.14
C GLU A 28 -4.68 -9.08 3.15
N ILE A 29 -5.33 -8.21 2.38
CA ILE A 29 -6.28 -8.60 1.33
C ILE A 29 -5.59 -9.50 0.30
N MET A 30 -4.40 -9.10 -0.13
CA MET A 30 -3.62 -9.88 -1.09
C MET A 30 -3.29 -11.27 -0.52
N ALA A 31 -2.89 -11.38 0.74
CA ALA A 31 -2.60 -12.66 1.39
C ALA A 31 -3.83 -13.58 1.42
N ALA A 32 -5.00 -13.05 1.79
CA ALA A 32 -6.25 -13.80 1.79
C ALA A 32 -6.65 -14.29 0.38
N LEU A 33 -6.60 -13.40 -0.62
CA LEU A 33 -6.94 -13.74 -2.00
C LEU A 33 -5.95 -14.74 -2.60
N ASN A 34 -4.67 -14.66 -2.24
CA ASN A 34 -3.67 -15.63 -2.68
C ASN A 34 -3.93 -17.04 -2.15
N ALA A 35 -4.39 -17.16 -0.91
CA ALA A 35 -4.75 -18.46 -0.33
C ALA A 35 -5.92 -19.10 -1.09
N GLU A 36 -6.89 -18.30 -1.54
CA GLU A 36 -8.00 -18.78 -2.37
C GLU A 36 -7.55 -19.12 -3.81
N ALA A 37 -6.76 -18.25 -4.43
CA ALA A 37 -6.22 -18.49 -5.77
C ALA A 37 -5.32 -19.74 -5.84
N ALA A 38 -4.65 -20.10 -4.74
CA ALA A 38 -3.86 -21.32 -4.65
C ALA A 38 -4.71 -22.61 -4.75
N LYS A 39 -6.02 -22.53 -4.55
CA LYS A 39 -6.95 -23.66 -4.73
C LYS A 39 -7.27 -23.91 -6.20
N VAL A 40 -6.94 -22.99 -7.11
CA VAL A 40 -7.08 -23.19 -8.55
C VAL A 40 -6.18 -24.35 -8.99
N GLY A 41 -6.70 -25.24 -9.82
CA GLY A 41 -6.08 -26.52 -10.16
C GLY A 41 -6.54 -27.70 -9.30
N THR A 42 -7.09 -27.46 -8.10
CA THR A 42 -7.72 -28.50 -7.25
C THR A 42 -9.22 -28.30 -7.14
N ALA A 43 -9.66 -27.10 -6.75
CA ALA A 43 -11.07 -26.73 -6.63
C ALA A 43 -11.71 -26.35 -7.98
N TRP A 44 -10.90 -25.90 -8.93
CA TRP A 44 -11.33 -25.53 -10.28
C TRP A 44 -10.29 -25.98 -11.31
N THR A 45 -10.72 -26.76 -12.29
CA THR A 45 -9.86 -27.34 -13.33
C THR A 45 -10.31 -26.95 -14.75
N GLY A 46 -9.49 -27.29 -15.75
CA GLY A 46 -9.75 -27.01 -17.16
C GLY A 46 -9.15 -25.68 -17.65
N PRO A 47 -9.29 -25.36 -18.95
CA PRO A 47 -8.56 -24.24 -19.57
C PRO A 47 -8.84 -22.86 -18.95
N GLY A 48 -10.05 -22.65 -18.41
CA GLY A 48 -10.41 -21.40 -17.73
C GLY A 48 -9.61 -21.18 -16.43
N SER A 49 -9.33 -22.26 -15.69
CA SER A 49 -8.54 -22.20 -14.45
C SER A 49 -7.10 -21.77 -14.69
N GLY A 50 -6.48 -22.27 -15.78
CA GLY A 50 -5.14 -21.84 -16.19
C GLY A 50 -5.09 -20.37 -16.58
N LYS A 51 -6.05 -19.90 -17.39
CA LYS A 51 -6.16 -18.48 -17.76
C LYS A 51 -6.30 -17.57 -16.54
N PHE A 52 -7.09 -17.99 -15.54
CA PHE A 52 -7.21 -17.25 -14.30
C PHE A 52 -5.90 -17.24 -13.51
N ALA A 53 -5.23 -18.39 -13.37
CA ALA A 53 -3.97 -18.49 -12.64
C ALA A 53 -2.89 -17.56 -13.22
N ASP A 54 -2.80 -17.51 -14.56
CA ASP A 54 -1.88 -16.60 -15.26
C ASP A 54 -2.25 -15.13 -15.02
N ALA A 55 -3.54 -14.79 -15.18
CA ALA A 55 -4.02 -13.43 -14.94
C ALA A 55 -3.82 -12.98 -13.48
N TRP A 56 -3.97 -13.90 -12.52
CA TRP A 56 -3.78 -13.66 -11.10
C TRP A 56 -2.36 -13.20 -10.77
N GLN A 57 -1.34 -13.72 -11.45
CA GLN A 57 0.05 -13.27 -11.25
C GLN A 57 0.23 -11.79 -11.62
N ASN A 58 -0.43 -11.34 -12.68
CA ASN A 58 -0.41 -9.93 -13.09
C ASN A 58 -1.14 -9.06 -12.07
N TYR A 59 -2.30 -9.49 -11.59
CA TYR A 59 -3.07 -8.77 -10.58
C TYR A 59 -2.29 -8.65 -9.26
N ARG A 60 -1.68 -9.73 -8.78
CA ARG A 60 -0.79 -9.72 -7.61
C ARG A 60 0.30 -8.67 -7.74
N THR A 61 0.97 -8.62 -8.90
CA THR A 61 2.07 -7.68 -9.14
C THR A 61 1.59 -6.23 -9.01
N ALA A 62 0.40 -5.91 -9.56
CA ALA A 62 -0.19 -4.58 -9.44
C ALA A 62 -0.56 -4.23 -7.99
N PHE A 63 -1.16 -5.15 -7.23
CA PHE A 63 -1.48 -4.91 -5.82
C PHE A 63 -0.23 -4.75 -4.94
N GLN A 64 0.82 -5.53 -5.20
CA GLN A 64 2.12 -5.37 -4.54
C GLN A 64 2.75 -4.01 -4.85
N ALA A 65 2.66 -3.56 -6.10
CA ALA A 65 3.11 -2.22 -6.46
C ALA A 65 2.32 -1.15 -5.69
N MET A 66 0.99 -1.26 -5.66
CA MET A 66 0.15 -0.33 -4.89
C MET A 66 0.53 -0.27 -3.41
N ALA A 67 0.72 -1.41 -2.74
CA ALA A 67 1.15 -1.43 -1.34
C ALA A 67 2.51 -0.73 -1.14
N ARG A 68 3.48 -1.01 -2.02
CA ARG A 68 4.79 -0.34 -2.00
C ARG A 68 4.68 1.17 -2.17
N GLU A 69 3.91 1.63 -3.15
CA GLU A 69 3.75 3.08 -3.39
C GLU A 69 3.07 3.78 -2.21
N LEU A 70 2.12 3.12 -1.53
CA LEU A 70 1.50 3.66 -0.32
C LEU A 70 2.49 3.77 0.85
N HIS A 71 3.37 2.77 1.03
CA HIS A 71 4.45 2.81 2.02
C HIS A 71 5.45 3.93 1.71
N GLU A 72 5.87 4.07 0.45
CA GLU A 72 6.79 5.13 0.03
C GLU A 72 6.16 6.52 0.22
N ALA A 73 4.87 6.69 -0.05
CA ALA A 73 4.16 7.93 0.25
C ALA A 73 4.15 8.25 1.75
N SER A 74 3.86 7.26 2.61
CA SER A 74 3.94 7.43 4.08
C SER A 74 5.33 7.87 4.54
N LYS A 75 6.37 7.21 4.03
CA LYS A 75 7.77 7.54 4.32
C LYS A 75 8.13 8.95 3.87
N MET A 76 7.74 9.34 2.66
CA MET A 76 7.97 10.67 2.11
C MET A 76 7.34 11.76 3.00
N ILE A 77 6.08 11.58 3.43
CA ILE A 77 5.39 12.52 4.31
C ILE A 77 6.14 12.66 5.64
N ASN A 78 6.57 11.53 6.24
CA ASN A 78 7.34 11.54 7.48
C ASN A 78 8.69 12.28 7.33
N THR A 79 9.38 12.10 6.21
CA THR A 79 10.62 12.84 5.91
C THR A 79 10.38 14.35 5.84
N TYR A 80 9.37 14.80 5.08
CA TYR A 80 9.06 16.23 4.98
C TYR A 80 8.64 16.82 6.34
N ARG A 81 7.85 16.10 7.12
CA ARG A 81 7.48 16.52 8.48
C ARG A 81 8.72 16.71 9.36
N SER A 82 9.62 15.72 9.39
CA SER A 82 10.85 15.80 10.19
C SER A 82 11.72 16.99 9.79
N ASN A 83 11.77 17.33 8.50
CA ASN A 83 12.50 18.48 8.00
C ASN A 83 11.88 19.81 8.48
N ILE A 84 10.55 19.91 8.49
CA ILE A 84 9.83 21.09 9.00
C ILE A 84 10.07 21.27 10.50
N GLU A 85 9.93 20.18 11.27
CA GLU A 85 10.18 20.21 12.72
C GLU A 85 11.62 20.62 13.04
N SER A 86 12.60 20.12 12.27
CA SER A 86 14.01 20.46 12.45
C SER A 86 14.37 21.89 12.03
N ALA A 87 13.66 22.47 11.06
CA ALA A 87 13.89 23.83 10.58
C ALA A 87 13.17 24.90 11.42
N THR A 88 12.24 24.49 12.30
CA THR A 88 11.43 25.38 13.15
C THR A 88 11.85 25.35 14.62
N GLN A 89 12.78 24.46 14.99
CA GLN A 89 13.50 24.43 16.28
C GLN A 89 14.78 25.26 16.20
#